data_AF-A0A0D2IB06-F1
#
_entry.id   AF-A0A0D2IB06-F1
#
_cell.length_a   1.000
_cell.length_b   1.000
_cell.length_c   1.000
_cell.angle_alpha   90.00
_cell.angle_beta   90.00
_cell.angle_gamma   90.00
#
_symmetry.space_group_name_H-M   'P 1'
#
loop_
_entity.id
_entity.type
_entity.pdbx_description
1 polymer ?
#
loop_
_entity_poly.entity_id
_entity_poly.type
_entity_poly.pdbx_seq_one_letter_code
_entity_poly.pdbx_strand_id
1 'polypeptide(L)'
;MLEMSNSTPGNKFRVINVSNDVGTSTLADLRAAIRRSNPDDELLVLGDFNLHHPLWSTTYRHGNRGISAAQPLLTIIEDFHFQLLTVPGTITHWWKGGDSTIDLTFGSEEVASRSEYCKRASVGEVKHN
;
A
#
# COMPACT_ATOMS: atom_id res chain seq x y z
N MET A 1 -1.54 4.13 -12.41
CA MET A 1 -1.77 4.84 -11.13
C MET A 1 -2.94 5.80 -11.31
N LEU A 2 -3.89 5.79 -10.38
CA LEU A 2 -5.06 6.68 -10.38
C LEU A 2 -4.99 7.58 -9.13
N GLU A 3 -5.32 8.85 -9.27
CA GLU A 3 -5.27 9.84 -8.19
C GLU A 3 -6.65 10.48 -7.99
N MET A 4 -7.10 10.58 -6.74
CA MET A 4 -8.35 11.26 -6.36
C MET A 4 -8.03 12.30 -5.29
N SER A 5 -8.63 13.50 -5.38
CA SER A 5 -8.48 14.55 -4.37
C SER A 5 -9.81 15.23 -4.07
N ASN A 6 -10.03 15.61 -2.81
CA ASN A 6 -11.15 16.46 -2.43
C ASN A 6 -10.68 17.92 -2.29
N SER A 7 -11.50 18.87 -2.75
CA SER A 7 -11.19 20.30 -2.80
C SER A 7 -12.03 21.09 -1.79
N THR A 8 -11.92 20.76 -0.51
CA THR A 8 -12.43 21.62 0.57
C THR A 8 -11.36 22.62 1.03
N PRO A 9 -11.72 23.81 1.56
CA PRO A 9 -10.75 24.74 2.13
C PRO A 9 -10.12 24.12 3.39
N GLY A 10 -8.91 23.58 3.26
CA GLY A 10 -8.18 22.83 4.28
C GLY A 10 -7.11 21.92 3.64
N ASN A 11 -6.36 21.15 4.45
CA ASN A 11 -5.42 20.14 3.95
C ASN A 11 -6.13 19.22 2.94
N LYS A 12 -5.58 19.08 1.73
CA LYS A 12 -6.19 18.23 0.72
C LYS A 12 -5.86 16.78 1.02
N PHE A 13 -6.90 16.00 1.28
CA PHE A 13 -6.78 14.55 1.34
C PHE A 13 -6.71 13.99 -0.09
N ARG A 14 -5.63 13.27 -0.40
CA ARG A 14 -5.43 12.59 -1.69
C ARG A 14 -5.30 11.09 -1.51
N VAL A 15 -5.92 10.37 -2.42
CA VAL A 15 -5.83 8.92 -2.52
C VAL A 15 -5.07 8.57 -3.80
N ILE A 16 -3.99 7.80 -3.66
CA ILE A 16 -3.18 7.30 -4.75
C ILE A 16 -3.35 5.78 -4.84
N ASN A 17 -3.98 5.31 -5.91
CA ASN A 17 -4.15 3.89 -6.18
C ASN A 17 -2.99 3.34 -7.04
N VAL A 18 -2.28 2.36 -6.50
CA VAL A 18 -1.13 1.68 -7.09
C VAL A 18 -1.58 0.35 -7.70
N SER A 19 -1.15 0.09 -8.94
CA SER A 19 -1.30 -1.19 -9.62
C SER A 19 0.06 -1.50 -10.24
N ASN A 20 0.86 -2.32 -9.56
CA ASN A 20 2.26 -2.54 -9.90
C ASN A 20 2.45 -3.89 -10.58
N ASP A 21 2.55 -3.88 -11.92
CA ASP A 21 2.89 -5.06 -12.69
C ASP A 21 4.40 -5.21 -12.87
N VAL A 22 4.86 -6.46 -13.07
CA VAL A 22 6.27 -6.77 -13.32
C VAL A 22 6.76 -6.04 -14.58
N GLY A 23 7.90 -5.34 -14.47
CA GLY A 23 8.51 -4.60 -15.58
C GLY A 23 7.96 -3.19 -15.80
N THR A 24 7.04 -2.71 -14.95
CA THR A 24 6.53 -1.34 -15.01
C THR A 24 7.40 -0.35 -14.20
N SER A 25 7.27 0.94 -14.52
CA SER A 25 7.90 2.05 -13.79
C SER A 25 7.07 2.55 -12.59
N THR A 26 6.04 1.80 -12.17
CA THR A 26 4.99 2.27 -11.24
C THR A 26 5.53 2.88 -9.95
N LEU A 27 6.60 2.32 -9.35
CA LEU A 27 7.20 2.89 -8.14
C LEU A 27 7.91 4.23 -8.38
N ALA A 28 8.54 4.40 -9.55
CA ALA A 28 9.12 5.68 -9.94
C ALA A 28 8.03 6.73 -10.18
N ASP A 29 6.92 6.33 -10.81
CA ASP A 29 5.76 7.19 -11.05
C ASP A 29 5.08 7.60 -9.73
N LEU A 30 4.95 6.66 -8.78
CA LEU A 30 4.47 6.91 -7.42
C LEU A 30 5.33 7.95 -6.72
N ARG A 31 6.66 7.78 -6.71
CA ARG A 31 7.59 8.76 -6.14
C ARG A 31 7.43 10.14 -6.77
N ALA A 32 7.28 10.20 -8.08
CA ALA A 32 7.09 11.45 -8.80
C ALA A 32 5.75 12.12 -8.45
N ALA A 33 4.68 11.36 -8.25
CA ALA A 33 3.38 11.89 -7.81
C ALA A 33 3.41 12.43 -6.38
N ILE A 34 4.03 11.71 -5.45
CA ILE A 34 4.19 12.18 -4.07
C ILE A 34 5.00 13.49 -4.05
N ARG A 35 6.10 13.58 -4.81
CA ARG A 35 6.91 14.82 -4.94
C ARG A 35 6.16 16.02 -5.52
N ARG A 36 5.12 15.79 -6.32
CA ARG A 36 4.27 16.85 -6.88
C ARG A 36 3.13 17.28 -5.95
N SER A 37 2.90 16.54 -4.87
CA SER A 37 1.90 16.89 -3.86
C SER A 37 2.40 18.05 -3.01
N ASN A 38 1.48 18.85 -2.45
CA ASN A 38 1.91 19.88 -1.50
C ASN A 38 2.37 19.21 -0.20
N PRO A 39 3.32 19.82 0.54
CA PRO A 39 3.73 19.30 1.85
C PRO A 39 2.59 19.14 2.86
N ASP A 40 1.55 19.98 2.73
CA ASP A 40 0.36 19.95 3.59
C ASP A 40 -0.74 18.99 3.09
N ASP A 41 -0.54 18.33 1.94
CA ASP A 41 -1.48 17.33 1.44
C ASP A 41 -1.39 16.05 2.29
N GLU A 42 -2.54 15.55 2.74
CA GLU A 42 -2.63 14.29 3.46
C GLU A 42 -2.77 13.15 2.45
N LEU A 43 -1.89 12.16 2.51
CA LEU A 43 -1.79 11.14 1.47
C LEU A 43 -2.17 9.75 2.00
N LEU A 44 -3.08 9.09 1.29
CA LEU A 44 -3.36 7.66 1.43
C LEU A 44 -2.91 6.94 0.16
N VAL A 45 -1.89 6.09 0.26
CA VAL A 45 -1.37 5.30 -0.85
C VAL A 45 -1.80 3.85 -0.65
N LEU A 46 -2.52 3.28 -1.61
CA LEU A 46 -3.02 1.91 -1.49
C LEU A 46 -3.10 1.22 -2.84
N GLY A 47 -3.26 -0.10 -2.82
CA GLY A 47 -3.53 -0.89 -4.01
C GLY A 47 -2.69 -2.16 -4.07
N ASP A 48 -2.63 -2.76 -5.25
CA ASP A 48 -1.85 -3.97 -5.51
C ASP A 48 -0.40 -3.59 -5.83
N PHE A 49 0.49 -3.82 -4.87
CA PHE A 49 1.91 -3.57 -5.05
C PHE A 49 2.63 -4.74 -5.69
N ASN A 50 2.09 -5.96 -5.68
CA ASN A 50 2.75 -7.15 -6.20
C ASN A 50 4.22 -7.29 -5.71
N LEU A 51 4.47 -6.88 -4.46
CA LEU A 51 5.79 -6.87 -3.83
C LEU A 51 5.79 -7.70 -2.55
N HIS A 52 6.87 -8.45 -2.34
CA HIS A 52 7.04 -9.29 -1.16
C HIS A 52 8.18 -8.78 -0.30
N HIS A 53 7.91 -8.51 0.97
CA HIS A 53 8.94 -8.14 1.95
C HIS A 53 8.53 -8.58 3.37
N PRO A 54 9.48 -8.98 4.23
CA PRO A 54 9.20 -9.38 5.63
C PRO A 54 8.49 -8.32 6.48
N LEU A 55 8.56 -7.04 6.09
CA LEU A 55 7.92 -5.94 6.81
C LEU A 55 6.38 -6.02 6.75
N TRP A 56 5.80 -6.62 5.69
CA TRP A 56 4.35 -6.75 5.55
C TRP A 56 3.87 -8.19 5.29
N SER A 57 4.73 -9.07 4.76
CA SER A 57 4.43 -10.50 4.59
C SER A 57 5.13 -11.31 5.69
N THR A 58 4.39 -11.70 6.73
CA THR A 58 4.94 -12.55 7.83
C THR A 58 4.89 -14.04 7.50
N THR A 59 4.04 -14.44 6.55
CA THR A 59 3.93 -15.80 6.01
C THR A 59 4.35 -15.81 4.55
N TYR A 60 5.45 -16.52 4.23
CA TYR A 60 5.60 -17.53 3.17
C TYR A 60 6.97 -17.60 2.45
N ARG A 61 7.21 -18.78 1.88
CA ARG A 61 8.45 -19.52 1.55
C ARG A 61 9.47 -18.89 0.58
N HIS A 62 9.33 -17.62 0.22
CA HIS A 62 10.19 -16.96 -0.78
C HIS A 62 10.78 -15.63 -0.31
N GLY A 63 10.90 -15.44 1.01
CA GLY A 63 11.34 -14.21 1.67
C GLY A 63 12.56 -13.52 1.05
N ASN A 64 13.49 -14.24 0.41
CA ASN A 64 14.68 -13.64 -0.20
C ASN A 64 14.51 -13.19 -1.66
N ARG A 65 13.50 -13.67 -2.41
CA ARG A 65 13.37 -13.35 -3.85
C ARG A 65 12.70 -12.00 -4.12
N GLY A 66 12.00 -11.43 -3.14
CA GLY A 66 11.26 -10.16 -3.28
C GLY A 66 11.94 -8.93 -2.67
N ILE A 67 12.96 -9.10 -1.82
CA ILE A 67 13.53 -7.99 -1.02
C ILE A 67 14.09 -6.89 -1.91
N SER A 68 14.89 -7.24 -2.92
CA SER A 68 15.48 -6.23 -3.82
C SER A 68 14.43 -5.50 -4.65
N ALA A 69 13.35 -6.17 -5.05
CA ALA A 69 12.25 -5.55 -5.79
C ALA A 69 11.43 -4.59 -4.90
N ALA A 70 11.35 -4.86 -3.60
CA ALA A 70 10.68 -4.02 -2.62
C ALA A 70 11.48 -2.78 -2.21
N GLN A 71 12.80 -2.76 -2.45
CA GLN A 71 13.69 -1.68 -2.00
C GLN A 71 13.24 -0.28 -2.44
N PRO A 72 12.80 -0.03 -3.69
CA PRO A 72 12.35 1.31 -4.08
C PRO A 72 11.10 1.75 -3.30
N LEU A 73 10.19 0.82 -2.98
CA LEU A 73 9.03 1.13 -2.15
C LEU A 73 9.46 1.48 -0.71
N LEU A 74 10.41 0.74 -0.13
CA LEU A 74 10.95 1.05 1.20
C LEU A 74 11.58 2.45 1.24
N THR A 75 12.35 2.82 0.22
CA THR A 75 12.91 4.17 0.11
C THR A 75 11.84 5.25 -0.03
N ILE A 76 10.75 4.99 -0.76
CA ILE A 76 9.60 5.92 -0.81
C ILE A 76 8.96 6.07 0.57
N ILE A 77 8.73 4.96 1.26
CA ILE A 77 8.10 4.98 2.60
C ILE A 77 8.95 5.76 3.59
N GLU A 78 10.27 5.54 3.58
CA GLU A 78 11.22 6.22 4.45
C GLU A 78 11.33 7.72 4.13
N ASP A 79 11.54 8.07 2.86
CA ASP A 79 11.75 9.46 2.43
C ASP A 79 10.54 10.37 2.67
N PHE A 80 9.33 9.82 2.63
CA PHE A 80 8.08 10.56 2.79
C PHE A 80 7.35 10.24 4.10
N HIS A 81 8.01 9.53 5.02
CA HIS A 81 7.48 9.20 6.35
C HIS A 81 6.09 8.53 6.33
N PHE A 82 5.87 7.63 5.37
CA PHE A 82 4.63 6.85 5.33
C PHE A 82 4.63 5.77 6.41
N GLN A 83 3.46 5.52 6.98
CA GLN A 83 3.24 4.42 7.92
C GLN A 83 2.41 3.33 7.25
N LEU A 84 2.81 2.07 7.45
CA LEU A 84 2.04 0.92 6.98
C LEU A 84 0.77 0.79 7.82
N LEU A 85 -0.39 0.94 7.19
CA LEU A 85 -1.70 0.77 7.82
C LEU A 85 -2.18 -0.68 7.72
N THR A 86 -1.87 -1.37 6.61
CA THR A 86 -2.17 -2.81 6.49
C THR A 86 -1.46 -3.59 7.58
N VAL A 87 -2.22 -4.32 8.40
CA VAL A 87 -1.63 -5.16 9.46
C VAL A 87 -0.69 -6.20 8.83
N PRO A 88 0.60 -6.26 9.22
CA PRO A 88 1.55 -7.23 8.69
C PRO A 88 1.04 -8.68 8.82
N GLY A 89 1.22 -9.46 7.76
CA GLY A 89 0.72 -10.84 7.69
C GLY A 89 -0.74 -10.97 7.29
N THR A 90 -1.45 -9.86 7.07
CA THR A 90 -2.80 -9.91 6.50
C THR A 90 -2.72 -10.51 5.11
N ILE A 91 -3.26 -11.71 4.92
CA ILE A 91 -3.35 -12.33 3.60
C ILE A 91 -4.23 -11.43 2.73
N THR A 92 -3.75 -10.93 1.61
CA THR A 92 -4.55 -10.11 0.68
C THR A 92 -4.73 -10.77 -0.69
N HIS A 93 -3.87 -11.72 -1.02
CA HIS A 93 -3.96 -12.52 -2.22
C HIS A 93 -3.75 -14.02 -1.93
N TRP A 94 -4.55 -14.86 -2.58
CA TRP A 94 -4.45 -16.32 -2.55
C TRP A 94 -4.07 -16.84 -3.93
N TRP A 95 -3.10 -17.75 -3.99
CA TRP A 95 -2.78 -18.46 -5.23
C TRP A 95 -2.35 -19.90 -4.94
N LYS A 96 -2.27 -20.72 -5.99
CA LYS A 96 -1.99 -22.17 -5.88
C LYS A 96 -0.68 -22.50 -5.13
N GLY A 97 0.25 -21.55 -5.04
CA GLY A 97 1.54 -21.71 -4.38
C GLY A 97 1.62 -21.17 -2.94
N GLY A 98 0.59 -20.48 -2.44
CA GLY A 98 0.53 -19.96 -1.08
C GLY A 98 -0.26 -18.67 -0.96
N ASP A 99 -0.24 -18.12 0.25
CA ASP A 99 -0.91 -16.87 0.59
C ASP A 99 0.12 -15.74 0.67
N SER A 100 -0.27 -14.51 0.29
CA SER A 100 0.63 -13.36 0.33
C SER A 100 -0.06 -12.07 0.75
N THR A 101 0.73 -11.14 1.29
CA THR A 101 0.34 -9.76 1.57
C THR A 101 0.96 -8.88 0.49
N ILE A 102 0.20 -8.57 -0.56
CA ILE A 102 0.68 -7.76 -1.71
C ILE A 102 -0.19 -6.53 -1.96
N ASP A 103 -1.47 -6.58 -1.59
CA ASP A 103 -2.26 -5.36 -1.42
C ASP A 103 -1.88 -4.66 -0.12
N LEU A 104 -1.40 -3.42 -0.23
CA LEU A 104 -0.90 -2.64 0.90
C LEU A 104 -1.63 -1.30 0.97
N THR A 105 -1.66 -0.73 2.17
CA THR A 105 -2.19 0.60 2.46
C THR A 105 -1.19 1.32 3.35
N PHE A 106 -0.82 2.52 2.94
CA PHE A 106 0.09 3.42 3.64
C PHE A 106 -0.58 4.78 3.83
N GLY A 107 -0.38 5.41 4.98
CA GLY A 107 -0.83 6.76 5.26
C GLY A 107 0.33 7.67 5.59
N SER A 108 0.26 8.95 5.20
CA SER A 108 1.12 9.97 5.80
C SER A 108 0.86 10.03 7.30
N GLU A 109 1.75 10.66 8.07
CA GLU A 109 1.67 10.70 9.55
C GLU A 109 0.29 11.12 10.06
N GLU A 110 -0.29 12.19 9.48
CA GLU A 110 -1.62 12.70 9.86
C GLU A 110 -2.79 11.77 9.45
N VAL A 111 -2.62 11.00 8.37
CA VAL A 111 -3.60 9.97 8.00
C VAL A 111 -3.50 8.79 8.95
N ALA A 112 -2.28 8.38 9.29
CA ALA A 112 -2.03 7.27 10.20
C ALA A 112 -2.52 7.57 11.63
N SER A 113 -2.31 8.79 12.13
CA SER A 113 -2.73 9.22 13.47
C SER A 113 -4.25 9.18 13.68
N ARG A 114 -5.03 9.39 12.60
CA ARG A 114 -6.51 9.37 12.60
C ARG A 114 -7.09 8.05 12.08
N SER A 115 -6.25 7.08 11.71
CA SER A 115 -6.69 5.78 11.22
C SER A 115 -7.05 4.86 12.39
N GLU A 116 -8.34 4.61 12.60
CA GLU A 116 -8.83 3.72 13.67
C GLU A 116 -8.54 2.24 13.39
N TYR A 117 -8.76 1.79 12.15
CA TYR A 117 -8.51 0.42 11.74
C TYR A 117 -8.30 0.29 10.23
N CYS A 118 -7.38 -0.58 9.83
CA CYS A 118 -7.26 -1.09 8.47
C CYS A 118 -7.38 -2.62 8.53
N LYS A 119 -8.45 -3.16 7.96
CA LYS A 119 -8.75 -4.60 8.03
C LYS A 119 -9.21 -5.09 6.67
N ARG A 120 -8.74 -6.27 6.29
CA ARG A 120 -9.33 -7.00 5.16
C ARG A 120 -10.79 -7.32 5.48
N ALA A 121 -11.68 -6.99 4.56
CA ALA A 121 -13.08 -7.36 4.69
C ALA A 121 -13.22 -8.89 4.77
N SER A 122 -14.00 -9.38 5.72
CA SER A 122 -14.41 -10.78 5.76
C SER A 122 -15.31 -11.03 4.55
N VAL A 123 -15.00 -12.04 3.74
CA VAL A 123 -15.99 -12.55 2.77
C VAL A 123 -17.13 -13.10 3.61
N GLY A 124 -18.33 -12.54 3.48
CA GLY A 124 -19.51 -13.06 4.18
C GLY A 124 -19.70 -14.53 3.82
N GLU A 125 -20.07 -15.36 4.82
CA GLU A 125 -20.51 -16.72 4.57
C GLU A 125 -21.61 -16.69 3.52
N VAL A 126 -21.31 -17.13 2.30
CA VAL A 126 -22.34 -17.50 1.33
C VAL A 126 -23.02 -18.71 1.96
N LYS A 127 -24.13 -18.47 2.66
CA LYS A 127 -25.03 -19.54 3.09
C LYS A 127 -25.57 -20.18 1.82
N HIS A 128 -24.99 -21.31 1.45
CA HIS A 128 -25.64 -22.23 0.53
C HIS A 128 -26.87 -22.79 1.26
N ASN A 129 -28.05 -22.28 0.89
CA ASN A 129 -29.32 -22.97 1.11
C ASN A 129 -29.45 -24.09 0.08
#